data_AF-A0A1E7H6N1-F1
#
_entry.id   AF-A0A1E7H6N1-F1
#
_cell.length_a   1.000
_cell.length_b   1.000
_cell.length_c   1.000
_cell.angle_alpha   90.00
_cell.angle_beta   90.00
_cell.angle_gamma   90.00
#
_symmetry.space_group_name_H-M   'P 1'
#
loop_
_entity.id
_entity.type
_entity.pdbx_description
1 polymer ?
#
loop_
_entity_poly.entity_id
_entity_poly.type
_entity_poly.pdbx_seq_one_letter_code
_entity_poly.pdbx_strand_id
1 'polypeptide(L)'
;MIFYGRYRENYGAHRPFIIAYILSPEGQWIQYSFLVDTGADETFLHYRSIKILGIDTSRLEIRDDVGGVGGYGIPYFRFNTQIKLISSSDTKVFGGTVNIFGSTGICVMPKPVNRNQCGE
;
A
#
# COMPACT_ATOMS: atom_id res chain seq x y z
N MET A 1 -21.74 -11.85 1.44
CA MET A 1 -20.48 -12.50 1.03
C MET A 1 -19.52 -12.48 2.20
N ILE A 2 -18.86 -13.60 2.50
CA ILE A 2 -17.94 -13.74 3.63
C ILE A 2 -16.57 -14.19 3.08
N PHE A 3 -15.50 -13.53 3.49
CA PHE A 3 -14.12 -13.94 3.16
C PHE A 3 -13.44 -14.49 4.40
N TYR A 4 -12.80 -15.64 4.26
CA TYR A 4 -12.05 -16.28 5.33
C TYR A 4 -10.59 -15.85 5.27
N GLY A 5 -10.16 -15.12 6.29
CA GLY A 5 -8.76 -14.80 6.51
C GLY A 5 -8.02 -15.91 7.27
N ARG A 6 -6.75 -15.66 7.56
CA ARG A 6 -5.93 -16.44 8.47
C ARG A 6 -5.31 -15.53 9.50
N TYR A 7 -5.23 -15.98 10.74
CA TYR A 7 -4.36 -15.35 11.70
C TYR A 7 -2.93 -15.83 11.49
N ARG A 8 -1.96 -14.91 11.51
CA ARG A 8 -0.52 -15.24 11.55
C ARG A 8 0.07 -14.67 12.82
N GLU A 9 0.81 -15.48 13.54
CA GLU A 9 1.59 -15.02 14.69
C GLU A 9 2.78 -14.20 14.19
N ASN A 10 2.86 -12.95 14.60
CA ASN A 10 3.95 -12.03 14.27
C ASN A 10 4.30 -11.22 15.51
N TYR A 11 5.53 -11.36 16.00
CA TYR A 11 6.04 -10.64 17.18
C TYR A 11 5.15 -10.79 18.42
N GLY A 12 4.70 -12.01 18.72
CA GLY A 12 3.87 -12.32 19.89
C GLY A 12 2.38 -11.95 19.77
N ALA A 13 1.90 -11.58 18.58
CA ALA A 13 0.49 -11.27 18.36
C ALA A 13 -0.07 -12.00 17.12
N HIS A 14 -1.29 -12.51 17.24
CA HIS A 14 -2.05 -13.05 16.11
C HIS A 14 -2.67 -11.93 15.28
N ARG A 15 -2.17 -11.74 14.06
CA ARG A 15 -2.62 -10.68 13.15
C ARG A 15 -3.52 -11.24 12.04
N PRO A 16 -4.67 -10.61 11.75
CA PRO A 16 -5.61 -11.10 10.74
C PRO A 16 -5.12 -10.74 9.33
N PHE A 17 -4.96 -11.73 8.47
CA PHE A 17 -4.61 -11.53 7.06
C PHE A 17 -5.63 -12.14 6.12
N ILE A 18 -5.82 -11.53 4.96
CA ILE A 18 -6.55 -12.11 3.82
C ILE A 18 -5.64 -12.21 2.60
N ILE A 19 -5.91 -13.17 1.73
CA ILE A 19 -5.28 -13.23 0.41
C ILE A 19 -6.14 -12.45 -0.57
N ALA A 20 -5.50 -11.54 -1.30
CA ALA A 20 -6.12 -10.77 -2.37
C ALA A 20 -5.20 -10.75 -3.59
N TYR A 21 -5.73 -10.33 -4.73
CA TYR A 21 -4.95 -10.14 -5.95
C TYR A 21 -5.05 -8.68 -6.38
N ILE A 22 -3.94 -8.06 -6.74
CA ILE A 22 -3.88 -6.69 -7.26
C ILE A 22 -3.61 -6.76 -8.77
N LEU A 23 -4.32 -5.96 -9.54
CA LEU A 23 -4.09 -5.83 -10.98
C LEU A 23 -2.87 -4.93 -11.25
N SER A 24 -1.84 -5.46 -11.89
CA SER A 24 -0.69 -4.68 -12.35
C SER A 24 -1.07 -3.81 -13.56
N PRO A 25 -0.29 -2.75 -13.87
CA PRO A 25 -0.46 -1.95 -15.09
C PRO A 25 -0.42 -2.78 -16.37
N GLU A 26 0.31 -3.90 -16.39
CA GLU A 26 0.41 -4.85 -17.51
C GLU A 26 -0.79 -5.82 -17.57
N GLY A 27 -1.78 -5.66 -16.69
CA GLY A 27 -2.99 -6.47 -16.68
C GLY A 27 -2.85 -7.82 -15.96
N GLN A 28 -1.80 -8.02 -15.16
CA GLN A 28 -1.58 -9.27 -14.43
C GLN A 28 -2.15 -9.21 -13.02
N TRP A 29 -2.80 -10.30 -12.58
CA TRP A 29 -3.27 -10.42 -11.20
C TRP A 29 -2.17 -10.99 -10.30
N ILE A 30 -1.60 -10.15 -9.43
CA ILE A 30 -0.52 -10.52 -8.53
C ILE A 30 -1.07 -10.77 -7.13
N GLN A 31 -0.70 -11.91 -6.53
CA GLN A 31 -1.20 -12.31 -5.21
C GLN A 31 -0.49 -11.55 -4.07
N TYR A 32 -1.27 -11.05 -3.12
CA TYR A 32 -0.82 -10.35 -1.92
C TYR A 32 -1.47 -10.93 -0.66
N SER A 33 -0.76 -10.83 0.46
CA SER A 33 -1.29 -11.07 1.80
C SER A 33 -1.52 -9.73 2.47
N PHE A 34 -2.77 -9.33 2.65
CA PHE A 34 -3.15 -8.06 3.28
C PHE A 34 -3.43 -8.25 4.76
N LEU A 35 -2.87 -7.37 5.59
CA LEU A 35 -3.33 -7.19 6.96
C LEU A 35 -4.72 -6.56 6.90
N VAL A 36 -5.68 -7.11 7.64
CA VAL A 36 -6.98 -6.46 7.85
C VAL A 36 -6.81 -5.50 9.02
N ASP A 37 -6.71 -4.21 8.72
CA ASP A 37 -6.45 -3.17 9.71
C ASP A 37 -7.59 -2.14 9.70
N THR A 38 -8.47 -2.22 10.70
CA THR A 38 -9.58 -1.28 10.85
C THR A 38 -9.13 0.08 11.40
N GLY A 39 -7.88 0.22 11.83
CA GLY A 39 -7.30 1.48 12.27
C GLY A 39 -6.71 2.34 11.14
N ALA A 40 -6.71 1.82 9.91
CA ALA A 40 -6.23 2.55 8.73
C ALA A 40 -7.40 3.06 7.89
N ASP A 41 -7.42 4.36 7.60
CA ASP A 41 -8.45 5.00 6.77
C ASP A 41 -8.33 4.61 5.28
N GLU A 42 -7.11 4.37 4.81
CA GLU A 42 -6.81 4.02 3.42
C GLU A 42 -5.96 2.75 3.33
N THR A 43 -6.03 2.07 2.19
CA THR A 43 -5.23 0.87 1.92
C THR A 43 -3.82 1.25 1.46
N PHE A 44 -2.81 0.69 2.12
CA PHE A 44 -1.40 0.88 1.78
C PHE A 44 -0.70 -0.41 1.40
N LEU A 45 0.11 -0.34 0.35
CA LEU A 45 1.06 -1.37 -0.04
C LEU A 45 2.47 -0.96 0.39
N HIS A 46 3.28 -1.98 0.66
CA HIS A 46 4.70 -1.79 0.95
C HIS A 46 5.46 -1.33 -0.30
N TYR A 47 6.52 -0.52 -0.14
CA TYR A 47 7.30 0.07 -1.26
C TYR A 47 7.79 -0.95 -2.29
N ARG A 48 8.10 -2.18 -1.85
CA ARG A 48 8.49 -3.30 -2.74
C ARG A 48 7.45 -3.61 -3.82
N SER A 49 6.20 -3.21 -3.60
CA SER A 49 5.10 -3.39 -4.56
C SER A 49 5.32 -2.59 -5.84
N ILE A 50 6.08 -1.48 -5.80
CA ILE A 50 6.46 -0.74 -7.01
C ILE A 50 7.13 -1.69 -8.01
N LYS A 51 8.15 -2.43 -7.54
CA LYS A 51 8.89 -3.38 -8.37
C LYS A 51 8.04 -4.60 -8.72
N ILE A 52 7.31 -5.16 -7.75
CA ILE A 52 6.52 -6.39 -7.96
C ILE A 52 5.39 -6.17 -8.98
N LEU A 53 4.76 -5.00 -8.95
CA LEU A 53 3.66 -4.64 -9.84
C LEU A 53 4.14 -3.92 -11.11
N GLY A 54 5.45 -3.70 -11.33
CA GLY A 54 5.92 -2.99 -12.52
C GLY A 54 5.49 -1.52 -12.59
N ILE A 55 5.23 -0.87 -11.46
CA ILE A 55 4.70 0.50 -11.44
C ILE A 55 5.81 1.50 -11.80
N ASP A 56 5.57 2.30 -12.85
CA ASP A 56 6.39 3.47 -13.17
C ASP A 56 5.99 4.65 -12.27
N THR A 57 6.82 4.95 -11.27
CA THR A 57 6.60 6.05 -10.33
C THR A 57 7.03 7.42 -10.88
N SER A 58 7.70 7.50 -12.03
CA SER A 58 8.21 8.77 -12.58
C SER A 58 7.11 9.77 -12.92
N ARG A 59 5.88 9.29 -13.10
CA ARG A 59 4.69 10.07 -13.44
C ARG A 59 3.69 10.21 -12.28
N LEU A 60 4.01 9.66 -11.11
CA LEU A 60 3.13 9.69 -9.96
C LEU A 60 3.52 10.84 -9.04
N GLU A 61 2.51 11.55 -8.53
CA GLU A 61 2.70 12.56 -7.48
C GLU A 61 3.16 11.87 -6.19
N ILE A 62 4.20 12.42 -5.57
CA ILE A 62 4.62 12.03 -4.22
C ILE A 62 3.81 12.86 -3.22
N ARG A 63 3.15 12.19 -2.29
CA ARG A 63 2.38 12.81 -1.19
C ARG A 63 3.01 12.43 0.15
N ASP A 64 2.82 13.24 1.18
CA ASP A 64 3.34 13.04 2.54
C ASP A 64 2.33 13.38 3.63
N ASP A 65 1.05 13.53 3.28
CA ASP A 65 -0.03 13.92 4.19
C ASP A 65 -0.56 12.78 5.07
N VAL A 66 0.16 11.66 5.17
CA VAL A 66 -0.20 10.53 6.04
C VAL A 66 0.80 10.34 7.17
N GLY A 67 0.31 9.73 8.25
CA GLY A 67 1.10 9.42 9.43
C GLY A 67 0.63 8.15 10.11
N GLY A 68 1.34 7.79 11.17
CA GLY A 68 1.00 6.68 12.05
C GLY A 68 1.65 6.87 13.41
N VAL A 69 1.75 5.79 14.18
CA VAL A 69 2.32 5.82 15.54
C VAL A 69 3.74 6.42 15.58
N GLY A 70 4.52 6.26 14.51
CA GLY A 70 5.90 6.76 14.42
C GLY A 70 6.05 8.22 13.97
N GLY A 71 4.96 8.93 13.67
CA GLY A 71 4.98 10.31 13.18
C GLY A 71 4.23 10.52 11.87
N TYR A 72 4.35 11.74 11.32
CA TYR A 72 3.70 12.22 10.10
C TYR A 72 4.71 12.50 9.00
N GLY A 73 4.24 12.79 7.78
CA GLY A 73 5.14 13.14 6.68
C GLY A 73 5.64 11.92 5.90
N ILE A 74 4.93 10.79 5.97
CA ILE A 74 5.42 9.56 5.34
C ILE A 74 5.18 9.64 3.84
N PRO A 75 6.24 9.61 3.00
CA PRO A 75 6.10 9.73 1.55
C PRO A 75 5.40 8.50 0.97
N TYR A 76 4.50 8.72 0.01
CA TYR A 76 3.80 7.65 -0.70
C TYR A 76 3.32 8.10 -2.08
N PHE A 77 2.94 7.12 -2.89
CA PHE A 77 2.34 7.30 -4.20
C PHE A 77 0.90 6.81 -4.21
N ARG A 78 0.05 7.47 -5.00
CA ARG A 78 -1.30 7.00 -5.31
C ARG A 78 -1.32 6.25 -6.63
N PHE A 79 -2.01 5.11 -6.64
CA PHE A 79 -2.09 4.24 -7.80
C PHE A 79 -3.52 3.71 -7.94
N ASN A 80 -4.15 3.94 -9.10
CA ASN A 80 -5.45 3.36 -9.38
C ASN A 80 -5.29 1.92 -9.86
N THR A 81 -6.01 1.00 -9.22
CA THR A 81 -5.93 -0.42 -9.53
C THR A 81 -7.25 -1.11 -9.22
N GLN A 82 -7.26 -2.43 -9.37
CA GLN A 82 -8.31 -3.29 -8.90
C GLN A 82 -7.76 -4.30 -7.89
N ILE A 83 -8.55 -4.56 -6.86
CA ILE A 83 -8.32 -5.63 -5.89
C ILE A 83 -9.37 -6.70 -6.11
N LYS A 84 -8.93 -7.93 -6.31
CA LYS A 84 -9.77 -9.11 -6.47
C LYS A 84 -9.67 -10.00 -5.23
N LEU A 85 -10.81 -10.29 -4.64
CA LEU A 85 -10.97 -11.25 -3.55
C LEU A 85 -11.70 -12.49 -4.08
N ILE A 86 -11.19 -13.66 -3.73
CA ILE A 86 -11.74 -14.96 -4.14
C ILE A 86 -12.21 -15.69 -2.88
N SER A 87 -13.47 -16.14 -2.89
CA SER A 87 -14.05 -17.02 -1.89
C SER A 87 -14.42 -18.36 -2.54
N SER A 88 -14.87 -19.34 -1.75
CA SER A 88 -15.31 -20.63 -2.28
C SER A 88 -16.55 -20.53 -3.18
N SER A 89 -17.38 -19.51 -2.99
CA SER A 89 -18.66 -19.35 -3.69
C SER A 89 -18.66 -18.23 -4.73
N ASP A 90 -17.73 -17.27 -4.64
CA ASP A 90 -17.79 -16.05 -5.43
C ASP A 90 -16.42 -15.36 -5.57
N THR A 91 -16.28 -14.54 -6.60
CA THR A 91 -15.14 -13.64 -6.81
C THR A 91 -15.64 -12.20 -6.89
N LYS A 92 -15.04 -11.32 -6.09
CA LYS A 92 -15.37 -9.89 -6.10
C LYS A 92 -14.17 -9.07 -6.52
N VAL A 93 -14.39 -8.17 -7.48
CA VAL A 93 -13.40 -7.19 -7.92
C VAL A 93 -13.85 -5.80 -7.48
N PHE A 94 -12.94 -5.07 -6.83
CA PHE A 94 -13.12 -3.70 -6.40
C PHE A 94 -12.12 -2.83 -7.16
N GLY A 95 -12.59 -1.83 -7.90
CA GLY A 95 -11.73 -0.79 -8.45
C GLY A 95 -11.57 0.36 -7.46
N GLY A 96 -10.41 1.03 -7.48
CA GLY A 96 -10.19 2.22 -6.67
C GLY A 96 -8.73 2.63 -6.60
N THR A 97 -8.45 3.58 -5.71
CA THR A 97 -7.09 4.02 -5.41
C THR A 97 -6.51 3.18 -4.28
N VAL A 98 -5.28 2.71 -4.47
CA VAL A 98 -4.43 2.19 -3.39
C VAL A 98 -3.21 3.08 -3.26
N ASN A 99 -2.65 3.13 -2.05
CA ASN A 99 -1.44 3.88 -1.77
C ASN A 99 -0.24 2.94 -1.69
N ILE A 100 0.94 3.42 -2.03
CA ILE A 100 2.18 2.65 -1.90
C ILE A 100 3.21 3.52 -1.21
N PHE A 101 3.72 3.04 -0.06
CA PHE A 101 4.77 3.77 0.65
C PHE A 101 6.00 3.97 -0.25
N GLY A 102 6.61 5.15 -0.15
CA GLY A 102 7.91 5.42 -0.74
C GLY A 102 9.01 4.59 -0.06
N SER A 103 10.10 4.30 -0.77
CA SER A 103 11.29 3.76 -0.12
C SER A 103 11.93 4.82 0.77
N THR A 104 12.64 4.37 1.81
CA THR A 104 13.54 5.22 2.61
C THR A 104 14.48 5.99 1.66
N GLY A 105 14.47 7.32 1.72
CA GLY A 105 15.24 8.20 0.83
C GLY A 105 14.42 8.98 -0.19
N ILE A 106 13.12 8.71 -0.32
CA ILE A 106 12.22 9.58 -1.09
C ILE A 106 11.84 10.77 -0.20
N CYS A 107 12.50 11.91 -0.42
CA CYS A 107 12.12 13.16 0.23
C CYS A 107 11.02 13.84 -0.59
N VAL A 108 9.90 14.17 0.05
CA VAL A 108 9.04 15.22 -0.48
C VAL A 108 9.77 16.52 -0.24
N MET A 109 10.24 17.16 -1.32
CA MET A 109 10.80 18.50 -1.21
C MET A 109 9.73 19.39 -0.58
N PRO A 110 9.98 20.01 0.58
CA PRO A 110 9.00 20.91 1.16
C PRO A 110 8.69 22.01 0.13
N LYS A 111 7.40 22.27 -0.10
CA LYS A 111 6.95 23.58 -0.61
C LYS A 111 7.68 24.65 0.20
N PRO A 112 8.17 25.73 -0.44
CA PRO A 112 9.47 26.35 -0.14
C PRO A 112 9.69 26.57 1.35
N VAL A 113 10.37 25.63 2.00
CA VAL A 113 10.94 25.79 3.33
C VAL A 113 12.37 25.25 3.29
N ASN A 114 13.25 25.99 3.95
CA ASN A 114 14.71 25.96 3.93
C ASN A 114 15.38 24.60 3.67
N ARG A 115 16.37 24.59 2.76
CA ARG A 115 17.13 23.42 2.24
C ARG A 115 17.96 22.64 3.28
N ASN A 116 17.92 22.98 4.56
CA ASN A 116 18.88 22.48 5.56
C ASN A 116 18.38 21.29 6.40
N GLN A 117 17.29 20.62 6.02
CA GLN A 117 16.76 19.46 6.76
C GLN A 117 16.95 18.10 6.08
N CYS A 118 17.61 18.04 4.92
CA CYS A 118 18.06 16.78 4.34
C CYS A 118 19.54 16.63 4.68
N GLY A 119 19.86 15.80 5.68
CA GLY A 119 21.25 15.47 6.02
C GLY A 119 21.94 14.70 4.89
N GLU A 120 23.23 15.00 4.71
CA GLU A 120 24.18 14.18 3.93
C GLU A 120 24.37 12.79 4.55
#